data_AF-A0A9D6F7V9-F1
#
_entry.id   AF-A0A9D6F7V9-F1
#
_cell.length_a   1.000
_cell.length_b   1.000
_cell.length_c   1.000
_cell.angle_alpha   90.00
_cell.angle_beta   90.00
_cell.angle_gamma   90.00
#
_symmetry.space_group_name_H-M   'P 1'
#
loop_
_entity.id
_entity.type
_entity.pdbx_description
1 polymer ?
#
loop_
_entity_poly.entity_id
_entity_poly.type
_entity_poly.pdbx_seq_one_letter_code
_entity_poly.pdbx_strand_id
1 'polypeptide(L)'
;MTANRVWTWNVAVLALALGLTACSDFSQHRFGGVRRSADDDESPPRPSPALAIRNAPSVLPRRPDEKVQQATFVPEKPPVAVPPQGAQNPLRLIYHRAAQTHAQLAGYTMLLTRREVAGGRKQPEEVLEVKLRQQPYSVHIKCVAGSEKGREVLFVSGKFDNKIQILLASGDLRGILGRRHSVRLDDPAVKAASRYPINETGLGSMIERFGRVVDSTEKTDGREGTAKYLGLLKRPEFEAKIETVYQELPAGAEPGLPKGGRRWWFFDPPTGLPVLRITHDATGEVEYYRHDQIRGPARLTDDDFNPARLWRK
;
A
#
# COMPACT_ATOMS: atom_id res chain seq x y z
N MET A 1 -58.78 -3.99 19.46
CA MET A 1 -58.17 -5.00 18.57
C MET A 1 -57.76 -4.31 17.29
N THR A 2 -56.49 -3.89 17.20
CA THR A 2 -55.92 -3.23 16.01
C THR A 2 -54.47 -3.68 15.91
N ALA A 3 -54.19 -4.54 14.93
CA ALA A 3 -52.87 -5.11 14.69
C ALA A 3 -52.03 -4.14 13.84
N ASN A 4 -50.94 -3.65 14.42
CA ASN A 4 -49.91 -2.87 13.74
C ASN A 4 -49.08 -3.79 12.83
N ARG A 5 -49.12 -3.54 11.52
CA ARG A 5 -48.18 -4.13 10.54
C ARG A 5 -46.87 -3.34 10.57
N VAL A 6 -45.82 -3.96 11.08
CA VAL A 6 -44.43 -3.50 10.97
C VAL A 6 -43.94 -3.85 9.56
N TRP A 7 -43.59 -2.84 8.77
CA TRP A 7 -43.05 -2.99 7.42
C TRP A 7 -41.51 -3.00 7.50
N THR A 8 -40.93 -4.19 7.61
CA THR A 8 -39.48 -4.40 7.53
C THR A 8 -39.04 -4.36 6.07
N TRP A 9 -38.26 -3.34 5.70
CA TRP A 9 -37.54 -3.32 4.42
C TRP A 9 -36.28 -4.20 4.53
N ASN A 10 -36.29 -5.32 3.83
CA ASN A 10 -35.09 -6.12 3.57
C ASN A 10 -34.17 -5.35 2.60
N VAL A 11 -33.01 -4.92 3.06
CA VAL A 11 -31.95 -4.43 2.19
C VAL A 11 -31.25 -5.64 1.56
N ALA A 12 -31.46 -5.83 0.26
CA ALA A 12 -30.80 -6.86 -0.52
C ALA A 12 -29.28 -6.58 -0.58
N VAL A 13 -28.51 -7.56 -0.13
CA VAL A 13 -27.05 -7.61 -0.25
C VAL A 13 -26.70 -7.86 -1.72
N LEU A 14 -26.10 -6.86 -2.39
CA LEU A 14 -25.50 -7.06 -3.70
C LEU A 14 -24.09 -7.64 -3.51
N ALA A 15 -24.04 -8.97 -3.47
CA ALA A 15 -22.79 -9.71 -3.69
C ALA A 15 -22.41 -9.57 -5.17
N LEU A 16 -21.30 -8.90 -5.45
CA LEU A 16 -20.71 -8.82 -6.80
C LEU A 16 -19.47 -9.70 -6.84
N ALA A 17 -19.72 -11.00 -6.97
CA ALA A 17 -18.79 -11.95 -7.55
C ALA A 17 -19.41 -12.43 -8.86
N LEU A 18 -18.68 -12.34 -9.98
CA LEU A 18 -18.42 -13.46 -10.89
C LEU A 18 -17.77 -13.01 -12.20
N GLY A 19 -16.77 -13.79 -12.59
CA GLY A 19 -16.22 -13.93 -13.93
C GLY A 19 -15.44 -15.25 -13.96
N LEU A 20 -16.19 -16.35 -14.10
CA LEU A 20 -15.67 -17.70 -14.31
C LEU A 20 -15.13 -17.85 -15.73
N THR A 21 -13.90 -18.35 -15.88
CA THR A 21 -13.56 -19.36 -16.88
C THR A 21 -12.56 -20.34 -16.25
N ALA A 22 -12.99 -21.59 -16.17
CA ALA A 22 -12.15 -22.73 -15.86
C ALA A 22 -11.53 -23.25 -17.16
N CYS A 23 -10.24 -23.57 -17.13
CA CYS A 23 -9.68 -24.77 -17.76
C CYS A 23 -8.46 -25.18 -16.95
N SER A 24 -8.55 -26.37 -16.39
CA SER A 24 -7.48 -27.16 -15.80
C SER A 24 -6.35 -27.41 -16.79
N ASP A 25 -5.10 -27.25 -16.36
CA ASP A 25 -4.08 -28.22 -16.74
C ASP A 25 -3.05 -28.37 -15.61
N PHE A 26 -3.08 -29.56 -15.04
CA PHE A 26 -2.25 -30.04 -13.96
C PHE A 26 -1.12 -30.83 -14.62
N SER A 27 0.04 -30.20 -14.85
CA SER A 27 1.25 -30.92 -15.24
C SER A 27 2.28 -30.81 -14.12
N GLN A 28 2.43 -31.94 -13.43
CA GLN A 28 3.56 -32.20 -12.55
C GLN A 28 4.83 -32.30 -13.41
N HIS A 29 5.78 -31.40 -13.22
CA HIS A 29 7.18 -31.68 -13.54
C HIS A 29 8.06 -31.55 -12.30
N ARG A 30 8.69 -32.67 -11.99
CA ARG A 30 9.64 -32.94 -10.90
C ARG A 30 10.93 -32.13 -11.05
N PHE A 31 11.39 -31.66 -9.89
CA PHE A 31 12.78 -31.53 -9.41
C PHE A 31 13.90 -31.13 -10.39
N GLY A 32 14.39 -29.90 -10.21
CA GLY A 32 15.78 -29.52 -10.40
C GLY A 32 16.23 -28.71 -9.18
N GLY A 33 16.91 -29.35 -8.23
CA GLY A 33 17.44 -28.71 -7.03
C GLY A 33 18.62 -27.81 -7.37
N VAL A 34 18.36 -26.51 -7.51
CA VAL A 34 19.40 -25.48 -7.38
C VAL A 34 19.52 -25.19 -5.89
N ARG A 35 20.69 -25.49 -5.31
CA ARG A 35 21.05 -24.98 -3.98
C ARG A 35 21.04 -23.44 -4.07
N ARG A 36 19.96 -22.82 -3.60
CA ARG A 36 19.92 -21.37 -3.37
C ARG A 36 20.90 -21.06 -2.26
N SER A 37 21.87 -20.19 -2.51
CA SER A 37 22.68 -19.61 -1.44
C SER A 37 21.74 -18.80 -0.55
N ALA A 38 21.94 -18.85 0.77
CA ALA A 38 21.16 -18.04 1.72
C ALA A 38 21.21 -16.54 1.37
N ASP A 39 22.31 -16.09 0.76
CA ASP A 39 22.52 -14.71 0.31
C ASP A 39 21.62 -14.30 -0.88
N ASP A 40 21.17 -15.25 -1.72
CA ASP A 40 20.24 -14.97 -2.82
C ASP A 40 18.81 -14.74 -2.32
N ASP A 41 18.47 -15.26 -1.14
CA ASP A 41 17.10 -15.24 -0.60
C ASP A 41 16.76 -13.95 0.17
N GLU A 42 17.79 -13.24 0.65
CA GLU A 42 17.66 -11.92 1.31
C GLU A 42 17.69 -10.75 0.32
N SER A 43 18.20 -10.96 -0.90
CA SER A 43 18.27 -9.94 -1.94
C SER A 43 16.87 -9.44 -2.31
N PRO A 44 16.65 -8.12 -2.37
CA PRO A 44 15.32 -7.60 -2.58
C PRO A 44 14.81 -7.93 -3.99
N PRO A 45 13.58 -8.46 -4.14
CA PRO A 45 13.09 -8.94 -5.42
C PRO A 45 12.96 -7.79 -6.42
N ARG A 46 13.10 -8.13 -7.72
CA ARG A 46 12.68 -7.23 -8.79
C ARG A 46 11.14 -7.10 -8.75
N PRO A 47 10.58 -5.92 -9.08
CA PRO A 47 9.13 -5.76 -9.11
C PRO A 47 8.51 -6.77 -10.07
N SER A 48 7.43 -7.43 -9.63
CA SER A 48 6.68 -8.33 -10.49
C SER A 48 6.07 -7.56 -11.66
N PRO A 49 6.02 -8.13 -12.88
CA PRO A 49 5.27 -7.51 -13.96
C PRO A 49 3.80 -7.33 -13.54
N ALA A 50 3.23 -6.16 -13.84
CA ALA A 50 1.81 -5.90 -13.60
C ALA A 50 0.97 -6.95 -14.33
N LEU A 51 -0.09 -7.46 -13.68
CA LEU A 51 -1.03 -8.34 -14.35
C LEU A 51 -1.74 -7.56 -15.46
N ALA A 52 -1.38 -7.83 -16.71
CA ALA A 52 -2.07 -7.29 -17.86
C ALA A 52 -3.39 -8.04 -18.07
N ILE A 53 -4.52 -7.41 -17.75
CA ILE A 53 -5.82 -7.87 -18.20
C ILE A 53 -5.94 -7.48 -19.68
N ARG A 54 -6.18 -8.45 -20.57
CA ARG A 54 -6.46 -8.17 -21.99
C ARG A 54 -7.71 -7.27 -22.06
N ASN A 55 -7.58 -6.10 -22.72
CA ASN A 55 -8.57 -5.02 -22.87
C ASN A 55 -8.53 -3.86 -21.83
N ALA A 56 -7.36 -3.45 -21.35
CA ALA A 56 -7.19 -2.10 -20.82
C ALA A 56 -7.13 -1.08 -21.99
N PRO A 57 -7.83 0.07 -21.94
CA PRO A 57 -7.69 1.10 -22.97
C PRO A 57 -6.25 1.63 -22.99
N SER A 58 -5.66 1.57 -24.18
CA SER A 58 -4.29 1.96 -24.48
C SER A 58 -3.98 3.39 -23.99
N VAL A 59 -2.93 3.54 -23.18
CA VAL A 59 -2.40 4.87 -22.84
C VAL A 59 -1.75 5.42 -24.11
N LEU A 60 -2.14 6.63 -24.49
CA LEU A 60 -1.59 7.37 -25.62
C LEU A 60 -0.04 7.41 -25.56
N PRO A 61 0.66 7.32 -26.70
CA PRO A 61 2.10 7.45 -26.72
C PRO A 61 2.54 8.85 -26.27
N ARG A 62 3.57 8.90 -25.43
CA ARG A 62 4.32 10.14 -25.12
C ARG A 62 4.83 10.74 -26.44
N ARG A 63 4.66 12.06 -26.61
CA ARG A 63 5.30 12.80 -27.69
C ARG A 63 6.83 12.73 -27.53
N PRO A 64 7.61 12.51 -28.61
CA PRO A 64 9.06 12.30 -28.49
C PRO A 64 9.92 13.53 -28.13
N ASP A 65 9.36 14.74 -28.04
CA ASP A 65 10.21 15.97 -28.13
C ASP A 65 10.17 16.93 -26.93
N GLU A 66 9.65 16.54 -25.77
CA GLU A 66 9.74 17.41 -24.58
C GLU A 66 11.08 17.18 -23.86
N LYS A 67 12.09 17.98 -24.22
CA LYS A 67 13.37 18.05 -23.50
C LYS A 67 13.12 18.57 -22.09
N VAL A 68 13.01 17.68 -21.12
CA VAL A 68 13.04 18.02 -19.69
C VAL A 68 14.45 18.51 -19.35
N GLN A 69 14.55 19.76 -18.92
CA GLN A 69 15.82 20.38 -18.54
C GLN A 69 16.25 19.86 -17.16
N GLN A 70 17.43 19.23 -17.10
CA GLN A 70 18.03 18.61 -15.91
C GLN A 70 18.36 19.66 -14.84
N ALA A 71 18.07 19.34 -13.57
CA ALA A 71 18.67 20.03 -12.43
C ALA A 71 20.01 19.36 -12.09
N THR A 72 21.10 20.12 -12.15
CA THR A 72 22.44 19.67 -11.80
C THR A 72 22.67 19.86 -10.31
N PHE A 73 23.07 18.80 -9.60
CA PHE A 73 23.74 18.94 -8.30
C PHE A 73 25.08 18.21 -8.33
N VAL A 74 26.07 18.90 -7.75
CA VAL A 74 27.49 18.55 -7.71
C VAL A 74 27.69 17.26 -6.91
N PRO A 75 28.48 16.29 -7.41
CA PRO A 75 28.77 15.08 -6.66
C PRO A 75 29.79 15.37 -5.56
N GLU A 76 29.40 15.18 -4.29
CA GLU A 76 30.37 15.02 -3.22
C GLU A 76 30.75 13.54 -3.06
N LYS A 77 32.05 13.30 -2.96
CA LYS A 77 32.70 11.99 -2.90
C LYS A 77 32.36 11.29 -1.58
N PRO A 78 31.88 10.03 -1.58
CA PRO A 78 31.53 9.36 -0.33
C PRO A 78 32.79 8.95 0.45
N PRO A 79 32.87 9.21 1.77
CA PRO A 79 33.85 8.55 2.60
C PRO A 79 33.40 7.10 2.86
N VAL A 80 34.36 6.18 2.80
CA VAL A 80 34.20 4.79 3.20
C VAL A 80 34.01 4.77 4.71
N ALA A 81 32.83 4.41 5.19
CA ALA A 81 32.55 4.29 6.63
C ALA A 81 32.70 2.83 7.08
N VAL A 82 33.79 2.56 7.81
CA VAL A 82 33.87 1.44 8.75
C VAL A 82 32.97 1.80 9.95
N PRO A 83 32.06 0.93 10.42
CA PRO A 83 31.17 1.28 11.52
C PRO A 83 31.97 1.37 12.85
N PRO A 84 31.84 2.46 13.61
CA PRO A 84 32.46 2.57 14.93
C PRO A 84 31.74 1.66 15.94
N GLN A 85 32.52 0.97 16.77
CA GLN A 85 32.04 0.23 17.92
C GLN A 85 31.37 1.21 18.90
N GLY A 86 30.06 1.06 19.09
CA GLY A 86 29.15 2.04 19.69
C GLY A 86 27.96 2.43 18.81
N ALA A 87 27.89 1.90 17.57
CA ALA A 87 26.83 2.18 16.61
C ALA A 87 25.42 1.83 17.14
N GLN A 88 24.55 2.84 17.19
CA GLN A 88 23.13 2.66 17.44
C GLN A 88 22.52 1.71 16.39
N ASN A 89 21.57 0.87 16.79
CA ASN A 89 20.89 -0.07 15.90
C ASN A 89 20.35 0.68 14.67
N PRO A 90 20.78 0.34 13.43
CA PRO A 90 20.36 1.05 12.23
C PRO A 90 18.84 1.01 12.02
N LEU A 91 18.15 -0.05 12.43
CA LEU A 91 16.69 -0.14 12.36
C LEU A 91 16.03 0.92 13.22
N ARG A 92 16.56 1.11 14.44
CA ARG A 92 16.08 2.12 15.39
C ARG A 92 16.32 3.53 14.87
N LEU A 93 17.48 3.78 14.24
CA LEU A 93 17.79 5.07 13.60
C LEU A 93 16.80 5.41 12.48
N ILE A 94 16.52 4.45 11.58
CA ILE A 94 15.54 4.63 10.50
C ILE A 94 14.16 4.93 11.07
N TYR A 95 13.70 4.14 12.05
CA TYR A 95 12.41 4.35 12.70
C TYR A 95 12.27 5.74 13.33
N HIS A 96 13.28 6.18 14.10
CA HIS A 96 13.25 7.51 14.71
C HIS A 96 13.21 8.63 13.67
N ARG A 97 14.02 8.54 12.61
CA ARG A 97 14.01 9.51 11.51
C ARG A 97 12.63 9.57 10.86
N ALA A 98 12.05 8.41 10.54
CA ALA A 98 10.72 8.31 9.94
C ALA A 98 9.63 8.93 10.83
N ALA A 99 9.64 8.57 12.12
CA ALA A 99 8.66 9.06 13.09
C ALA A 99 8.77 10.58 13.29
N GLN A 100 10.00 11.11 13.40
CA GLN A 100 10.24 12.55 13.51
C GLN A 100 9.79 13.31 12.27
N THR A 101 10.12 12.82 11.07
CA THR A 101 9.67 13.45 9.82
C THR A 101 8.15 13.41 9.71
N HIS A 102 7.53 12.25 9.96
CA HIS A 102 6.08 12.10 9.86
C HIS A 102 5.31 12.95 10.89
N ALA A 103 5.88 13.19 12.08
CA ALA A 103 5.29 14.08 13.08
C ALA A 103 5.16 15.53 12.59
N GLN A 104 5.99 15.95 11.62
CA GLN A 104 5.89 17.28 11.00
C GLN A 104 4.84 17.33 9.86
N LEU A 105 4.28 16.19 9.47
CA LEU A 105 3.30 16.09 8.38
C LEU A 105 1.86 16.07 8.92
N ALA A 106 1.36 17.22 9.39
CA ALA A 106 -0.03 17.35 9.83
C ALA A 106 -1.07 16.93 8.76
N GLY A 107 -0.71 17.13 7.49
CA GLY A 107 -1.36 16.54 6.33
C GLY A 107 -0.40 16.47 5.16
N TYR A 108 -0.66 15.59 4.19
CA TYR A 108 0.17 15.42 3.01
C TYR A 108 -0.61 14.76 1.88
N THR A 109 -0.04 14.82 0.67
CA THR A 109 -0.53 14.06 -0.49
C THR A 109 0.56 13.10 -0.97
N MET A 110 0.17 12.00 -1.60
CA MET A 110 1.11 11.06 -2.22
C MET A 110 0.46 10.34 -3.41
N LEU A 111 1.29 9.73 -4.24
CA LEU A 111 0.88 8.74 -5.22
C LEU A 111 1.23 7.35 -4.66
N LEU A 112 0.25 6.46 -4.57
CA LEU A 112 0.44 5.08 -4.15
C LEU A 112 0.21 4.15 -5.34
N THR A 113 1.26 3.46 -5.78
CA THR A 113 1.13 2.32 -6.69
C THR A 113 1.05 1.05 -5.87
N ARG A 114 -0.06 0.31 -5.98
CA ARG A 114 -0.29 -0.92 -5.21
C ARG A 114 -0.56 -2.14 -6.09
N ARG A 115 -0.02 -3.28 -5.66
CA ARG A 115 -0.44 -4.63 -6.06
C ARG A 115 -0.59 -5.47 -4.80
N GLU A 116 -1.70 -6.18 -4.66
CA GLU A 116 -1.95 -6.95 -3.45
C GLU A 116 -2.75 -8.22 -3.70
N VAL A 117 -2.59 -9.18 -2.81
CA VAL A 117 -3.53 -10.29 -2.66
C VAL A 117 -4.50 -9.94 -1.55
N ALA A 118 -5.76 -9.69 -1.91
CA ALA A 118 -6.85 -9.34 -1.00
C ALA A 118 -8.05 -10.23 -1.29
N GLY A 119 -8.76 -10.67 -0.24
CA GLY A 119 -9.88 -11.62 -0.38
C GLY A 119 -9.46 -12.96 -1.00
N GLY A 120 -8.21 -13.37 -0.82
CA GLY A 120 -7.65 -14.59 -1.41
C GLY A 120 -7.38 -14.52 -2.92
N ARG A 121 -7.42 -13.31 -3.52
CA ARG A 121 -7.21 -13.11 -4.96
C ARG A 121 -6.19 -12.02 -5.21
N LYS A 122 -5.34 -12.22 -6.22
CA LYS A 122 -4.42 -11.20 -6.70
C LYS A 122 -5.21 -10.10 -7.43
N GLN A 123 -5.10 -8.88 -6.92
CA GLN A 123 -5.75 -7.71 -7.47
C GLN A 123 -4.91 -7.13 -8.64
N PRO A 124 -5.54 -6.43 -9.59
CA PRO A 124 -4.84 -5.64 -10.59
C PRO A 124 -3.95 -4.57 -9.95
N GLU A 125 -2.94 -4.10 -10.68
CA GLU A 125 -2.19 -2.92 -10.25
C GLU A 125 -3.07 -1.68 -10.31
N GLU A 126 -2.98 -0.85 -9.28
CA GLU A 126 -3.65 0.44 -9.22
C GLU A 126 -2.67 1.54 -8.86
N VAL A 127 -2.93 2.73 -9.41
CA VAL A 127 -2.26 3.97 -9.03
C VAL A 127 -3.28 4.89 -8.39
N LEU A 128 -3.00 5.30 -7.16
CA LEU A 128 -3.91 6.02 -6.28
C LEU A 128 -3.34 7.39 -5.92
N GLU A 129 -4.08 8.45 -6.17
CA GLU A 129 -3.84 9.75 -5.52
C GLU A 129 -4.42 9.71 -4.11
N VAL A 130 -3.60 9.98 -3.10
CA VAL A 130 -4.01 9.93 -1.70
C VAL A 130 -3.79 11.29 -1.05
N LYS A 131 -4.82 11.82 -0.42
CA LYS A 131 -4.75 12.93 0.55
C LYS A 131 -4.94 12.37 1.95
N LEU A 132 -4.07 12.76 2.88
CA LEU A 132 -4.18 12.35 4.28
C LEU A 132 -4.01 13.55 5.20
N ARG A 133 -4.87 13.65 6.21
CA ARG A 133 -4.77 14.60 7.32
C ARG A 133 -4.81 13.84 8.64
N GLN A 134 -3.92 14.16 9.56
CA GLN A 134 -3.79 13.43 10.83
C GLN A 134 -4.94 13.70 11.80
N GLN A 135 -5.45 14.95 11.88
CA GLN A 135 -6.47 15.35 12.85
C GLN A 135 -7.59 16.22 12.23
N PRO A 136 -8.87 15.80 12.32
CA PRO A 136 -9.26 14.40 12.56
C PRO A 136 -8.64 13.51 11.48
N TYR A 137 -8.35 12.25 11.80
CA TYR A 137 -7.79 11.32 10.81
C TYR A 137 -8.72 11.25 9.60
N SER A 138 -8.25 11.73 8.46
CA SER A 138 -9.03 11.90 7.24
C SER A 138 -8.23 11.40 6.05
N VAL A 139 -8.87 10.58 5.22
CA VAL A 139 -8.26 9.96 4.05
C VAL A 139 -9.19 10.15 2.86
N HIS A 140 -8.63 10.61 1.75
CA HIS A 140 -9.30 10.62 0.45
C HIS A 140 -8.37 9.93 -0.55
N ILE A 141 -8.89 8.89 -1.20
CA ILE A 141 -8.20 8.07 -2.18
C ILE A 141 -8.94 8.20 -3.49
N LYS A 142 -8.22 8.47 -4.57
CA LYS A 142 -8.74 8.46 -5.94
C LYS A 142 -7.92 7.51 -6.79
N CYS A 143 -8.56 6.51 -7.38
CA CYS A 143 -7.90 5.63 -8.34
C CYS A 143 -7.74 6.34 -9.69
N VAL A 144 -6.51 6.60 -10.11
CA VAL A 144 -6.19 7.33 -11.35
C VAL A 144 -5.73 6.42 -12.49
N ALA A 145 -5.31 5.19 -12.19
CA ALA A 145 -5.03 4.13 -13.14
C ALA A 145 -5.30 2.74 -12.53
N GLY A 146 -5.69 1.78 -13.35
CA GLY A 146 -6.11 0.44 -12.92
C GLY A 146 -7.55 0.12 -13.33
N SER A 147 -8.07 -1.04 -12.91
CA SER A 147 -9.45 -1.47 -13.22
C SER A 147 -10.50 -0.56 -12.58
N GLU A 148 -10.21 0.00 -11.40
CA GLU A 148 -11.14 0.85 -10.66
C GLU A 148 -10.93 2.35 -10.95
N LYS A 149 -10.30 2.70 -12.08
CA LYS A 149 -10.01 4.10 -12.44
C LYS A 149 -11.26 4.98 -12.37
N GLY A 150 -11.14 6.07 -11.62
CA GLY A 150 -12.22 7.02 -11.36
C GLY A 150 -12.99 6.76 -10.08
N ARG A 151 -12.77 5.62 -9.41
CA ARG A 151 -13.34 5.36 -8.09
C ARG A 151 -12.67 6.29 -7.07
N GLU A 152 -13.49 6.87 -6.21
CA GLU A 152 -13.02 7.65 -5.08
C GLU A 152 -13.56 7.08 -3.77
N VAL A 153 -12.71 7.07 -2.75
CA VAL A 153 -13.03 6.56 -1.43
C VAL A 153 -12.59 7.58 -0.39
N LEU A 154 -13.44 7.83 0.59
CA LEU A 154 -13.22 8.84 1.62
C LEU A 154 -13.59 8.30 2.98
N PHE A 155 -12.74 8.56 3.98
CA PHE A 155 -12.99 8.24 5.37
C PHE A 155 -12.58 9.41 6.25
N VAL A 156 -13.41 9.76 7.23
CA VAL A 156 -13.10 10.79 8.23
C VAL A 156 -13.51 10.26 9.59
N SER A 157 -12.53 10.11 10.48
CA SER A 157 -12.76 9.69 11.86
C SER A 157 -13.70 10.67 12.56
N GLY A 158 -14.72 10.12 13.21
CA GLY A 158 -15.77 10.86 13.91
C GLY A 158 -16.83 11.53 13.03
N LYS A 159 -16.75 11.41 11.69
CA LYS A 159 -17.75 11.98 10.76
C LYS A 159 -18.39 10.90 9.89
N PHE A 160 -19.54 11.24 9.29
CA PHE A 160 -20.28 10.36 8.37
C PHE A 160 -20.56 8.97 8.95
N ASP A 161 -21.01 8.91 10.21
CA ASP A 161 -21.24 7.68 10.99
C ASP A 161 -20.01 6.76 11.12
N ASN A 162 -18.78 7.31 11.00
CA ASN A 162 -17.55 6.53 10.87
C ASN A 162 -17.61 5.51 9.72
N LYS A 163 -18.35 5.82 8.65
CA LYS A 163 -18.46 4.97 7.46
C LYS A 163 -17.59 5.50 6.34
N ILE A 164 -17.12 4.57 5.53
CA ILE A 164 -16.44 4.86 4.27
C ILE A 164 -17.48 5.42 3.30
N GLN A 165 -17.14 6.52 2.65
CA GLN A 165 -17.91 7.13 1.57
C GLN A 165 -17.26 6.75 0.24
N ILE A 166 -18.04 6.23 -0.71
CA ILE A 166 -17.54 5.73 -1.99
C ILE A 166 -18.26 6.44 -3.13
N LEU A 167 -17.50 6.95 -4.09
CA LEU A 167 -17.98 7.33 -5.41
C LEU A 167 -17.60 6.24 -6.42
N LEU A 168 -18.62 5.65 -7.04
CA LEU A 168 -18.46 4.62 -8.06
C LEU A 168 -17.88 5.18 -9.38
N ALA A 169 -17.05 4.36 -10.03
CA ALA A 169 -16.39 4.68 -11.30
C ALA A 169 -17.31 4.43 -12.50
N SER A 170 -16.95 4.98 -13.67
CA SER A 170 -17.69 4.83 -14.94
C SER A 170 -17.82 3.40 -15.45
N GLY A 171 -17.02 2.47 -14.93
CA GLY A 171 -17.10 1.04 -15.23
C GLY A 171 -18.09 0.25 -14.36
N ASP A 172 -18.65 0.87 -13.31
CA ASP A 172 -19.69 0.25 -12.48
C ASP A 172 -21.03 0.22 -13.26
N LEU A 173 -21.91 -0.76 -12.96
CA LEU A 173 -23.14 -1.07 -13.71
C LEU A 173 -23.86 0.18 -14.28
N ARG A 174 -24.30 0.10 -15.54
CA ARG A 174 -25.07 1.17 -16.19
C ARG A 174 -26.28 1.57 -15.31
N GLY A 175 -26.29 2.81 -14.80
CA GLY A 175 -27.37 3.36 -13.94
C GLY A 175 -27.00 3.68 -12.50
N ILE A 176 -25.83 3.26 -12.01
CA ILE A 176 -25.30 3.60 -10.67
C ILE A 176 -24.03 4.47 -10.69
N LEU A 177 -23.55 4.83 -11.89
CA LEU A 177 -22.43 5.75 -12.06
C LEU A 177 -22.62 7.08 -11.33
N GLY A 178 -21.64 7.45 -10.51
CA GLY A 178 -21.64 8.68 -9.73
C GLY A 178 -22.61 8.66 -8.55
N ARG A 179 -23.18 7.50 -8.21
CA ARG A 179 -23.89 7.33 -6.94
C ARG A 179 -22.90 7.23 -5.80
N ARG A 180 -23.27 7.86 -4.69
CA ARG A 180 -22.54 7.82 -3.43
C ARG A 180 -23.05 6.65 -2.62
N HIS A 181 -22.13 5.84 -2.12
CA HIS A 181 -22.43 4.73 -1.22
C HIS A 181 -21.72 4.97 0.11
N SER A 182 -22.35 4.51 1.19
CA SER A 182 -21.75 4.53 2.52
C SER A 182 -21.70 3.11 3.06
N VAL A 183 -20.51 2.65 3.44
CA VAL A 183 -20.28 1.28 3.90
C VAL A 183 -19.48 1.29 5.19
N ARG A 184 -19.71 0.29 6.05
CA ARG A 184 -18.99 0.17 7.31
C ARG A 184 -17.56 -0.33 7.06
N LEU A 185 -16.62 0.02 7.95
CA LEU A 185 -15.23 -0.45 7.85
C LEU A 185 -15.12 -1.98 7.99
N ASP A 186 -16.02 -2.58 8.77
CA ASP A 186 -16.02 -4.01 9.05
C ASP A 186 -16.77 -4.85 8.00
N ASP A 187 -17.34 -4.20 6.98
CA ASP A 187 -18.08 -4.85 5.90
C ASP A 187 -17.20 -5.89 5.19
N PRO A 188 -17.68 -7.14 5.00
CA PRO A 188 -16.90 -8.19 4.34
C PRO A 188 -16.39 -7.82 2.94
N ALA A 189 -17.17 -7.06 2.16
CA ALA A 189 -16.75 -6.63 0.83
C ALA A 189 -15.61 -5.61 0.90
N VAL A 190 -15.65 -4.69 1.87
CA VAL A 190 -14.55 -3.73 2.12
C VAL A 190 -13.27 -4.48 2.52
N LYS A 191 -13.37 -5.45 3.43
CA LYS A 191 -12.24 -6.27 3.88
C LYS A 191 -11.68 -7.18 2.78
N ALA A 192 -12.52 -7.64 1.86
CA ALA A 192 -12.07 -8.44 0.72
C ALA A 192 -11.36 -7.61 -0.36
N ALA A 193 -11.65 -6.30 -0.44
CA ALA A 193 -11.13 -5.42 -1.48
C ALA A 193 -9.70 -4.90 -1.23
N SER A 194 -9.20 -4.96 0.00
CA SER A 194 -7.83 -4.53 0.31
C SER A 194 -7.23 -5.24 1.52
N ARG A 195 -5.89 -5.33 1.57
CA ARG A 195 -5.18 -5.98 2.67
C ARG A 195 -5.26 -5.22 3.99
N TYR A 196 -5.32 -3.88 3.93
CA TYR A 196 -5.41 -3.02 5.11
C TYR A 196 -6.68 -2.17 5.05
N PRO A 197 -7.31 -1.91 6.21
CA PRO A 197 -8.48 -1.06 6.25
C PRO A 197 -8.09 0.41 6.00
N ILE A 198 -9.03 1.21 5.51
CA ILE A 198 -8.75 2.62 5.12
C ILE A 198 -8.29 3.49 6.32
N ASN A 199 -8.70 3.14 7.54
CA ASN A 199 -8.24 3.81 8.76
C ASN A 199 -6.79 3.48 9.15
N GLU A 200 -6.11 2.62 8.40
CA GLU A 200 -4.67 2.37 8.49
C GLU A 200 -3.89 2.89 7.26
N THR A 201 -4.53 3.64 6.34
CA THR A 201 -3.86 4.20 5.17
C THR A 201 -2.76 5.21 5.54
N GLY A 202 -1.66 5.22 4.77
CA GLY A 202 -0.62 6.24 4.89
C GLY A 202 0.65 5.77 5.58
N LEU A 203 1.57 6.73 5.75
CA LEU A 203 2.93 6.48 6.22
C LEU A 203 2.95 6.20 7.73
N GLY A 204 2.06 6.83 8.51
CA GLY A 204 1.97 6.64 9.96
C GLY A 204 1.83 5.17 10.37
N SER A 205 0.83 4.47 9.84
CA SER A 205 0.60 3.05 10.15
C SER A 205 1.78 2.16 9.72
N MET A 206 2.47 2.50 8.63
CA MET A 206 3.67 1.79 8.19
C MET A 206 4.84 2.01 9.15
N ILE A 207 5.04 3.25 9.61
CA ILE A 207 6.09 3.63 10.57
C ILE A 207 5.83 2.96 11.92
N GLU A 208 4.58 2.97 12.40
CA GLU A 208 4.19 2.27 13.63
C GLU A 208 4.43 0.76 13.54
N ARG A 209 4.06 0.14 12.41
CA ARG A 209 4.33 -1.29 12.16
C ARG A 209 5.83 -1.56 12.14
N PHE A 210 6.61 -0.73 11.46
CA PHE A 210 8.06 -0.87 11.46
C PHE A 210 8.64 -0.72 12.87
N GLY A 211 8.15 0.22 13.68
CA GLY A 211 8.54 0.35 15.09
C GLY A 211 8.34 -0.94 15.90
N ARG A 212 7.23 -1.65 15.70
CA ARG A 212 7.00 -2.97 16.33
C ARG A 212 8.01 -4.02 15.86
N VAL A 213 8.39 -4.01 14.58
CA VAL A 213 9.44 -4.89 14.04
C VAL A 213 10.79 -4.59 14.71
N VAL A 214 11.14 -3.32 14.88
CA VAL A 214 12.37 -2.91 15.58
C VAL A 214 12.34 -3.43 17.03
N ASP A 215 11.24 -3.18 17.75
CA ASP A 215 11.09 -3.63 19.14
C ASP A 215 11.16 -5.16 19.28
N SER A 216 10.47 -5.91 18.40
CA SER A 216 10.49 -7.38 18.36
C SER A 216 11.90 -7.91 18.09
N THR A 217 12.64 -7.27 17.18
CA THR A 217 14.01 -7.68 16.81
C THR A 217 14.98 -7.43 17.97
N GLU A 218 14.91 -6.27 18.62
CA GLU A 218 15.79 -5.94 19.76
C GLU A 218 15.50 -6.81 20.99
N LYS A 219 14.22 -7.13 21.24
CA LYS A 219 13.81 -8.01 22.35
C LYS A 219 13.97 -9.49 22.03
N THR A 220 14.22 -9.84 20.77
CA THR A 220 14.28 -11.24 20.28
C THR A 220 13.02 -12.03 20.67
N ASP A 221 11.85 -11.38 20.66
CA ASP A 221 10.59 -12.03 21.08
C ASP A 221 9.87 -12.78 19.95
N GLY A 222 10.32 -12.57 18.71
CA GLY A 222 9.88 -13.28 17.51
C GLY A 222 8.45 -12.98 17.05
N ARG A 223 7.70 -12.09 17.71
CA ARG A 223 6.27 -11.84 17.38
C ARG A 223 6.08 -11.22 16.01
N GLU A 224 6.97 -10.29 15.65
CA GLU A 224 6.99 -9.66 14.32
C GLU A 224 8.08 -10.29 13.43
N GLY A 225 8.69 -11.39 13.87
CA GLY A 225 9.84 -12.00 13.20
C GLY A 225 11.17 -11.27 13.44
N THR A 226 12.10 -11.48 12.52
CA THR A 226 13.47 -10.93 12.59
C THR A 226 13.74 -9.99 11.45
N ALA A 227 14.31 -8.82 11.74
CA ALA A 227 14.71 -7.86 10.72
C ALA A 227 16.22 -7.64 10.65
N LYS A 228 16.73 -7.43 9.43
CA LYS A 228 18.14 -7.18 9.12
C LYS A 228 18.27 -5.96 8.22
N TYR A 229 19.12 -5.01 8.62
CA TYR A 229 19.48 -3.89 7.76
C TYR A 229 20.44 -4.34 6.67
N LEU A 230 20.10 -4.07 5.41
CA LEU A 230 20.88 -4.47 4.24
C LEU A 230 21.71 -3.33 3.64
N GLY A 231 21.69 -2.14 4.24
CA GLY A 231 22.42 -0.98 3.73
C GLY A 231 21.66 -0.19 2.65
N LEU A 232 22.40 0.65 1.94
CA LEU A 232 21.93 1.44 0.81
C LEU A 232 22.03 0.63 -0.49
N LEU A 233 20.90 0.21 -1.03
CA LEU A 233 20.84 -0.63 -2.24
C LEU A 233 20.26 0.14 -3.43
N LYS A 234 20.77 -0.12 -4.63
CA LYS A 234 20.20 0.43 -5.88
C LYS A 234 18.99 -0.40 -6.29
N ARG A 235 17.92 0.29 -6.69
CA ARG A 235 16.68 -0.34 -7.14
C ARG A 235 16.20 0.24 -8.47
N PRO A 236 15.39 -0.51 -9.24
CA PRO A 236 14.84 -0.01 -10.51
C PRO A 236 13.79 1.09 -10.32
N GLU A 237 13.12 1.15 -9.16
CA GLU A 237 12.09 2.17 -8.86
C GLU A 237 12.68 3.55 -8.58
N PHE A 238 13.96 3.63 -8.19
CA PHE A 238 14.60 4.83 -7.64
C PHE A 238 15.92 5.14 -8.34
N GLU A 239 16.18 6.43 -8.61
CA GLU A 239 17.47 6.87 -9.17
C GLU A 239 18.62 6.79 -8.17
N ALA A 240 18.36 7.16 -6.91
CA ALA A 240 19.31 7.05 -5.81
C ALA A 240 19.36 5.62 -5.23
N LYS A 241 20.37 5.35 -4.40
CA LYS A 241 20.37 4.17 -3.52
C LYS A 241 19.42 4.42 -2.34
N ILE A 242 18.78 3.37 -1.84
CA ILE A 242 17.73 3.46 -0.83
C ILE A 242 18.03 2.58 0.39
N GLU A 243 17.66 3.05 1.60
CA GLU A 243 17.85 2.28 2.82
C GLU A 243 16.94 1.05 2.76
N THR A 244 17.52 -0.14 2.90
CA THR A 244 16.80 -1.40 2.74
C THR A 244 16.86 -2.23 4.02
N VAL A 245 15.70 -2.75 4.43
CA VAL A 245 15.57 -3.70 5.54
C VAL A 245 14.85 -4.95 5.05
N TYR A 246 15.44 -6.10 5.34
CA TYR A 246 14.80 -7.41 5.18
C TYR A 246 14.12 -7.82 6.48
N GLN A 247 12.98 -8.47 6.38
CA GLN A 247 12.24 -9.05 7.49
C GLN A 247 11.76 -10.46 7.12
N GLU A 248 12.14 -11.44 7.93
CA GLU A 248 11.53 -12.77 7.93
C GLU A 248 10.27 -12.73 8.80
N LEU A 249 9.13 -13.13 8.25
CA LEU A 249 7.84 -13.14 8.94
C LEU A 249 7.47 -14.56 9.38
N PRO A 250 7.24 -14.81 10.67
CA PRO A 250 6.82 -16.11 11.14
C PRO A 250 5.38 -16.42 10.71
N ALA A 251 5.05 -17.72 10.72
CA ALA A 251 3.69 -18.17 10.44
C ALA A 251 2.68 -17.54 11.38
N GLY A 252 1.61 -16.98 10.82
CA GLY A 252 0.53 -16.36 11.60
C GLY A 252 0.86 -14.97 12.16
N ALA A 253 2.03 -14.40 11.86
CA ALA A 253 2.37 -13.02 12.27
C ALA A 253 1.34 -12.00 11.77
N GLU A 254 0.74 -12.26 10.60
CA GLU A 254 -0.36 -11.48 10.07
C GLU A 254 -1.46 -12.42 9.51
N PRO A 255 -2.76 -12.06 9.62
CA PRO A 255 -3.84 -12.89 9.10
C PRO A 255 -3.71 -13.24 7.61
N GLY A 256 -3.17 -12.31 6.81
CA GLY A 256 -2.92 -12.50 5.39
C GLY A 256 -1.61 -13.21 5.05
N LEU A 257 -0.92 -13.81 6.04
CA LEU A 257 0.32 -14.58 5.91
C LEU A 257 0.29 -15.79 6.86
N PRO A 258 -0.67 -16.73 6.71
CA PRO A 258 -0.83 -17.84 7.64
C PRO A 258 0.40 -18.76 7.70
N LYS A 259 1.20 -18.82 6.62
CA LYS A 259 2.45 -19.59 6.55
C LYS A 259 3.71 -18.73 6.72
N GLY A 260 3.55 -17.46 7.08
CA GLY A 260 4.66 -16.51 7.15
C GLY A 260 5.06 -16.03 5.77
N GLY A 261 6.24 -15.45 5.68
CA GLY A 261 6.75 -14.91 4.43
C GLY A 261 8.00 -14.07 4.62
N ARG A 262 8.33 -13.30 3.59
CA ARG A 262 9.48 -12.42 3.57
C ARG A 262 9.05 -11.04 3.14
N ARG A 263 9.61 -10.02 3.77
CA ARG A 263 9.26 -8.64 3.51
C ARG A 263 10.49 -7.77 3.41
N TRP A 264 10.45 -6.88 2.44
CA TRP A 264 11.45 -5.84 2.26
C TRP A 264 10.81 -4.49 2.49
N TRP A 265 11.44 -3.71 3.34
CA TRP A 265 11.10 -2.32 3.60
C TRP A 265 12.17 -1.44 2.98
N PHE A 266 11.74 -0.38 2.30
CA PHE A 266 12.63 0.59 1.70
C PHE A 266 12.26 1.98 2.18
N PHE A 267 13.28 2.72 2.63
CA PHE A 267 13.14 4.03 3.22
C PHE A 267 13.95 5.06 2.45
N ASP A 268 13.34 6.22 2.22
CA ASP A 268 14.03 7.36 1.65
C ASP A 268 15.15 7.81 2.63
N PRO A 269 16.44 7.79 2.26
CA PRO A 269 17.51 8.03 3.22
C PRO A 269 17.45 9.40 3.92
N PRO A 270 17.20 10.53 3.21
CA PRO A 270 17.10 11.84 3.87
C PRO A 270 16.00 11.93 4.92
N THR A 271 14.82 11.36 4.65
CA THR A 271 13.63 11.55 5.49
C THR A 271 13.32 10.37 6.41
N GLY A 272 13.85 9.19 6.11
CA GLY A 272 13.50 7.93 6.74
C GLY A 272 12.09 7.44 6.42
N LEU A 273 11.33 8.13 5.56
CA LEU A 273 9.95 7.74 5.27
C LEU A 273 9.90 6.42 4.48
N PRO A 274 8.97 5.51 4.79
CA PRO A 274 8.81 4.28 4.02
C PRO A 274 8.25 4.60 2.63
N VAL A 275 9.00 4.28 1.58
CA VAL A 275 8.61 4.59 0.19
C VAL A 275 8.31 3.35 -0.63
N LEU A 276 8.74 2.16 -0.18
CA LEU A 276 8.35 0.91 -0.81
C LEU A 276 8.26 -0.20 0.24
N ARG A 277 7.25 -1.05 0.12
CA ARG A 277 7.15 -2.30 0.85
C ARG A 277 6.77 -3.42 -0.10
N ILE A 278 7.54 -4.50 -0.07
CA ILE A 278 7.29 -5.71 -0.85
C ILE A 278 7.19 -6.88 0.11
N THR A 279 6.12 -7.66 0.01
CA THR A 279 5.96 -8.89 0.78
C THR A 279 5.70 -10.07 -0.14
N HIS A 280 6.45 -11.13 0.07
CA HIS A 280 6.28 -12.41 -0.59
C HIS A 280 5.87 -13.49 0.41
N ASP A 281 5.02 -14.41 -0.01
CA ASP A 281 4.81 -15.69 0.66
C ASP A 281 5.30 -16.84 -0.24
N ALA A 282 4.96 -18.08 0.09
CA ALA A 282 5.33 -19.26 -0.71
C ALA A 282 4.74 -19.25 -2.14
N THR A 283 3.71 -18.44 -2.41
CA THR A 283 3.05 -18.31 -3.71
C THR A 283 3.60 -17.15 -4.56
N GLY A 284 4.37 -16.24 -3.96
CA GLY A 284 5.01 -15.11 -4.65
C GLY A 284 4.66 -13.76 -4.02
N GLU A 285 4.68 -12.69 -4.82
CA GLU A 285 4.35 -11.33 -4.38
C GLU A 285 2.88 -11.22 -3.95
N VAL A 286 2.66 -10.95 -2.66
CA VAL A 286 1.32 -10.74 -2.07
C VAL A 286 1.07 -9.28 -1.68
N GLU A 287 2.13 -8.47 -1.67
CA GLU A 287 2.05 -7.04 -1.38
C GLU A 287 3.19 -6.32 -2.12
N TYR A 288 2.85 -5.26 -2.83
CA TYR A 288 3.78 -4.28 -3.36
C TYR A 288 3.13 -2.91 -3.21
N TYR A 289 3.69 -2.05 -2.36
CA TYR A 289 3.15 -0.74 -2.03
C TYR A 289 4.26 0.30 -2.20
N ARG A 290 4.20 1.07 -3.29
CA ARG A 290 5.15 2.13 -3.60
C ARG A 290 4.52 3.50 -3.36
N HIS A 291 5.13 4.29 -2.49
CA HIS A 291 4.72 5.65 -2.18
C HIS A 291 5.66 6.63 -2.87
N ASP A 292 5.15 7.32 -3.88
CA ASP A 292 5.85 8.36 -4.62
C ASP A 292 5.23 9.73 -4.37
N GLN A 293 5.95 10.79 -4.75
CA GLN A 293 5.45 12.16 -4.73
C GLN A 293 4.81 12.57 -3.40
N ILE A 294 5.41 12.15 -2.29
CA ILE A 294 5.00 12.57 -0.94
C ILE A 294 5.24 14.08 -0.84
N ARG A 295 4.16 14.85 -0.70
CA ARG A 295 4.18 16.31 -0.63
C ARG A 295 3.48 16.76 0.65
N GLY A 296 4.22 17.39 1.54
CA GLY A 296 3.70 17.98 2.75
C GLY A 296 4.75 18.83 3.48
N PRO A 297 4.37 19.50 4.57
CA PRO A 297 3.02 19.54 5.13
C PRO A 297 2.03 20.28 4.21
N ALA A 298 0.88 19.66 3.94
CA ALA A 298 -0.20 20.22 3.13
C ALA A 298 -1.30 20.80 4.02
N ARG A 299 -1.81 21.98 3.65
CA ARG A 299 -2.95 22.63 4.34
C ARG A 299 -4.26 22.04 3.86
N LEU A 300 -4.56 20.82 4.29
CA LEU A 300 -5.81 20.13 3.97
C LEU A 300 -6.92 20.54 4.94
N THR A 301 -8.07 20.90 4.40
CA THR A 301 -9.22 21.44 5.15
C THR A 301 -10.35 20.42 5.19
N ASP A 302 -11.43 20.72 5.92
CA ASP A 302 -12.63 19.88 5.90
C ASP A 302 -13.26 19.75 4.51
N ASP A 303 -13.04 20.73 3.63
CA ASP A 303 -13.56 20.70 2.27
C ASP A 303 -12.85 19.64 1.41
N ASP A 304 -11.57 19.36 1.69
CA ASP A 304 -10.81 18.28 1.07
C ASP A 304 -11.32 16.89 1.44
N PHE A 305 -12.17 16.79 2.48
CA PHE A 305 -12.74 15.55 2.97
C PHE A 305 -14.27 15.63 3.13
N ASN A 306 -14.92 16.47 2.31
CA ASN A 306 -16.36 16.59 2.29
C ASN A 306 -16.93 15.98 0.99
N PRO A 307 -17.58 14.80 1.04
CA PRO A 307 -18.11 14.14 -0.15
C PRO A 307 -19.17 14.97 -0.88
N ALA A 308 -19.89 15.85 -0.19
CA ALA A 308 -20.86 16.73 -0.82
C ALA A 308 -20.22 17.82 -1.69
N ARG A 309 -19.01 18.26 -1.31
CA ARG A 309 -18.23 19.24 -2.08
C ARG A 309 -17.38 18.59 -3.17
N LEU A 310 -16.65 17.54 -2.82
CA LEU A 310 -15.74 16.84 -3.74
C LEU A 310 -16.48 16.27 -4.96
N TRP A 311 -17.68 15.75 -4.75
CA TRP A 311 -18.44 15.05 -5.79
C TRP A 311 -19.69 15.82 -6.21
N ARG A 312 -19.64 17.15 -6.14
CA ARG A 312 -20.70 18.00 -6.69
C ARG A 312 -20.69 17.88 -8.22
N LYS A 313 -21.84 17.58 -8.81
CA LYS A 313 -22.04 17.64 -10.25
C LYS A 313 -22.26 19.09 -10.69
#